data_AF-A0A2G4HPN8-F1
#
_entry.id   AF-A0A2G4HPN8-F1
#
_cell.length_a   1.000
_cell.length_b   1.000
_cell.length_c   1.000
_cell.angle_alpha   90.00
_cell.angle_beta   90.00
_cell.angle_gamma   90.00
#
_symmetry.space_group_name_H-M   'P 1'
#
loop_
_entity.id
_entity.type
_entity.pdbx_description
1 polymer ?
#
loop_
_entity_poly.entity_id
_entity_poly.type
_entity_poly.pdbx_seq_one_letter_code
_entity_poly.pdbx_strand_id
1 'polypeptide(L)'
;GLVSISPGILRAAEVILHSMRGNELLVMTANPDTGSRLLALLRAASHVLCDRPSLPLVEQSLRQNRSQLMRLPQVHCAQSYLGTATIDLLRKEIGLQSAA
;
A
#
# COMPACT_ATOMS: atom_id res chain seq x y z
N GLY A 1 -4.05 -6.24 -5.82
CA GLY A 1 -4.31 -4.81 -5.63
C GLY A 1 -3.13 -4.19 -4.92
N LEU A 2 -2.76 -2.98 -5.31
CA LEU A 2 -1.68 -2.19 -4.71
C LEU A 2 -2.29 -0.94 -4.08
N VAL A 3 -1.92 -0.65 -2.83
CA VAL A 3 -2.36 0.54 -2.10
C VAL A 3 -1.14 1.26 -1.54
N SER A 4 -0.98 2.52 -1.86
CA SER A 4 0.12 3.32 -1.33
C SER A 4 -0.29 4.78 -1.28
N ILE A 5 0.31 5.54 -0.37
CA ILE A 5 0.18 7.00 -0.37
C ILE A 5 0.99 7.66 -1.51
N SER A 6 1.89 6.91 -2.16
CA SER A 6 2.75 7.41 -3.24
C SER A 6 2.25 6.96 -4.61
N PRO A 7 1.67 7.87 -5.41
CA PRO A 7 1.28 7.56 -6.79
C PRO A 7 2.46 7.15 -7.67
N GLY A 8 3.66 7.67 -7.38
CA GLY A 8 4.88 7.32 -8.09
C GLY A 8 5.27 5.85 -7.91
N ILE A 9 5.17 5.33 -6.68
CA ILE A 9 5.42 3.92 -6.37
C ILE A 9 4.36 3.04 -7.04
N LEU A 10 3.08 3.42 -6.97
CA LEU A 10 1.99 2.66 -7.61
C LEU A 10 2.23 2.53 -9.12
N ARG A 11 2.58 3.64 -9.79
CA ARG A 11 2.88 3.64 -11.23
C ARG A 11 4.10 2.78 -11.56
N ALA A 12 5.18 2.91 -10.80
CA ALA A 12 6.37 2.10 -11.02
C ALA A 12 6.07 0.61 -10.86
N ALA A 13 5.35 0.23 -9.80
CA ALA A 13 4.96 -1.15 -9.55
C ALA A 13 4.06 -1.71 -10.65
N GLU A 14 3.12 -0.91 -11.17
CA GLU A 14 2.24 -1.30 -12.27
C GLU A 14 3.04 -1.59 -13.56
N VAL A 15 3.97 -0.70 -13.93
CA VAL A 15 4.83 -0.89 -15.11
C VAL A 15 5.70 -2.14 -14.97
N ILE A 16 6.31 -2.35 -13.80
CA ILE A 16 7.16 -3.53 -13.54
C ILE A 16 6.34 -4.81 -13.62
N LEU A 17 5.20 -4.88 -12.93
CA LEU A 17 4.34 -6.07 -12.91
C LEU A 17 3.78 -6.38 -14.30
N HIS A 18 3.34 -5.35 -15.03
CA HIS A 18 2.86 -5.53 -16.39
C HIS A 18 3.96 -6.01 -17.33
N SER A 19 5.19 -5.50 -17.17
CA SER A 19 6.34 -5.97 -17.96
C SER A 19 6.69 -7.43 -17.67
N MET A 20 6.53 -7.89 -16.42
CA MET A 20 6.90 -9.24 -15.99
C MET A 20 5.82 -10.31 -16.21
N ARG A 21 4.54 -9.92 -16.26
CA ARG A 21 3.38 -10.84 -16.28
C ARG A 21 2.35 -10.49 -17.34
N GLY A 22 2.55 -9.42 -18.11
CA GLY A 22 1.62 -8.97 -19.14
C GLY A 22 0.19 -8.85 -18.62
N ASN A 23 -0.71 -9.61 -19.24
CA ASN A 23 -2.15 -9.66 -18.91
C ASN A 23 -2.53 -10.89 -18.06
N GLU A 24 -1.57 -11.69 -17.61
CA GLU A 24 -1.85 -12.85 -16.75
C GLU A 24 -2.32 -12.43 -15.35
N LEU A 25 -2.02 -11.20 -14.94
CA LEU A 25 -2.34 -10.67 -13.63
C LEU A 25 -3.07 -9.34 -13.73
N LEU A 26 -4.31 -9.28 -13.22
CA LEU A 26 -5.03 -8.03 -13.06
C LEU A 26 -4.42 -7.21 -11.90
N VAL A 27 -3.72 -6.14 -12.25
CA VAL A 27 -3.22 -5.15 -11.28
C VAL A 27 -4.26 -4.04 -11.13
N MET A 28 -4.61 -3.72 -9.90
CA MET A 28 -5.42 -2.56 -9.56
C MET A 28 -4.65 -1.72 -8.55
N THR A 29 -4.66 -0.40 -8.71
CA THR A 29 -3.99 0.56 -7.84
C THR A 29 -5.01 1.51 -7.21
N ALA A 30 -4.78 1.90 -5.95
CA ALA A 30 -5.56 2.94 -5.28
C ALA A 30 -4.70 3.70 -4.26
N ASN A 31 -4.98 4.99 -4.08
CA ASN A 31 -4.55 5.71 -2.89
C ASN A 31 -5.53 5.42 -1.75
N PRO A 32 -5.06 5.35 -0.50
CA PRO A 32 -5.93 5.04 0.63
C PRO A 32 -7.00 6.12 0.88
N ASP A 33 -6.76 7.38 0.48
CA ASP A 33 -7.70 8.49 0.65
C ASP A 33 -8.90 8.44 -0.31
N THR A 34 -8.77 7.71 -1.43
CA THR A 34 -9.85 7.55 -2.41
C THR A 34 -10.78 6.40 -2.03
N GLY A 35 -11.68 6.63 -1.06
CA GLY A 35 -12.52 5.59 -0.45
C GLY A 35 -13.31 4.71 -1.44
N SER A 36 -13.91 5.27 -2.49
CA SER A 36 -14.66 4.49 -3.49
C SER A 36 -13.76 3.56 -4.31
N ARG A 37 -12.58 4.04 -4.72
CA ARG A 37 -11.59 3.27 -5.48
C ARG A 37 -10.92 2.21 -4.62
N LEU A 38 -10.62 2.55 -3.36
CA LEU A 38 -10.10 1.61 -2.37
C LEU A 38 -11.09 0.47 -2.15
N LEU A 39 -12.37 0.77 -1.92
CA LEU A 39 -13.40 -0.26 -1.71
C LEU A 39 -13.58 -1.16 -2.95
N ALA A 40 -13.59 -0.58 -4.16
CA ALA A 40 -13.65 -1.36 -5.39
C ALA A 40 -12.46 -2.32 -5.53
N LEU A 41 -11.24 -1.84 -5.22
CA LEU A 41 -10.03 -2.65 -5.21
C LEU A 41 -10.11 -3.77 -4.16
N LEU A 42 -10.55 -3.47 -2.93
CA LEU A 42 -10.66 -4.45 -1.85
C LEU A 42 -11.69 -5.55 -2.16
N ARG A 43 -12.75 -5.23 -2.90
CA ARG A 43 -13.75 -6.22 -3.36
C ARG A 43 -13.22 -7.12 -4.47
N ALA A 44 -12.45 -6.57 -5.41
CA ALA A 44 -11.99 -7.29 -6.59
C ALA A 44 -10.71 -8.11 -6.33
N ALA A 45 -9.84 -7.65 -5.44
CA ALA A 45 -8.53 -8.25 -5.24
C ALA A 45 -8.58 -9.54 -4.39
N SER A 46 -7.72 -10.50 -4.72
CA SER A 46 -7.40 -11.65 -3.84
C SER A 46 -6.31 -11.30 -2.83
N HIS A 47 -5.30 -10.58 -3.29
CA HIS A 47 -4.16 -10.13 -2.51
C HIS A 47 -4.04 -8.61 -2.62
N VAL A 48 -3.81 -7.95 -1.50
CA VAL A 48 -3.63 -6.50 -1.39
C VAL A 48 -2.25 -6.25 -0.79
N LEU A 49 -1.39 -5.59 -1.54
CA LEU A 49 -0.10 -5.11 -1.05
C LEU A 49 -0.27 -3.64 -0.66
N CYS A 50 0.20 -3.27 0.51
CA CYS A 50 0.16 -1.89 0.98
C CYS A 50 1.47 -1.44 1.62
N ASP A 51 1.74 -0.13 1.56
CA ASP A 51 2.78 0.47 2.38
C ASP A 51 2.32 0.66 3.84
N ARG A 52 3.28 0.83 4.74
CA ARG A 52 3.01 0.98 6.17
C ARG A 52 2.04 2.13 6.50
N PRO A 53 2.12 3.32 5.87
CA PRO A 53 1.16 4.39 6.11
C PRO A 53 -0.27 4.06 5.67
N SER A 54 -0.46 3.26 4.61
CA SER A 54 -1.80 2.92 4.13
C SER A 54 -2.49 1.81 4.94
N LEU A 55 -1.73 0.99 5.68
CA LEU A 55 -2.27 -0.19 6.38
C LEU A 55 -3.48 0.12 7.28
N PRO A 56 -3.47 1.16 8.15
CA PRO A 56 -4.61 1.43 9.03
C PRO A 56 -5.89 1.75 8.26
N LEU A 57 -5.77 2.50 7.15
CA LEU A 57 -6.90 2.88 6.29
C LEU A 57 -7.46 1.67 5.53
N VAL A 58 -6.59 0.76 5.08
CA VAL A 58 -6.99 -0.51 4.47
C VAL A 58 -7.76 -1.38 5.46
N GLU A 59 -7.21 -1.59 6.66
CA GLU A 59 -7.84 -2.40 7.72
C GLU A 59 -9.17 -1.78 8.20
N GLN A 60 -9.23 -0.46 8.33
CA GLN A 60 -10.46 0.25 8.66
C GLN A 60 -11.51 0.04 7.57
N SER A 61 -11.15 0.20 6.30
CA SER A 61 -12.06 0.01 5.17
C SER A 61 -12.58 -1.42 5.09
N LEU A 62 -11.73 -2.41 5.35
CA LEU A 62 -12.14 -3.82 5.42
C LEU A 62 -13.10 -4.10 6.57
N ARG A 63 -12.86 -3.53 7.75
CA ARG A 63 -13.75 -3.67 8.91
C ARG A 63 -15.12 -3.02 8.67
N GLN A 64 -15.13 -1.80 8.15
CA GLN A 64 -16.36 -1.04 7.90
C GLN A 64 -17.24 -1.67 6.81
N ASN A 65 -16.62 -2.26 5.79
CA ASN A 65 -17.34 -2.81 4.63
C ASN A 65 -17.42 -4.34 4.63
N ARG A 66 -17.19 -4.97 5.79
CA ARG A 66 -17.10 -6.43 5.90
C ARG A 66 -18.35 -7.16 5.38
N SER A 67 -19.54 -6.61 5.59
CA SER A 67 -20.80 -7.17 5.09
C SER A 67 -20.95 -7.11 3.57
N GLN A 68 -20.19 -6.24 2.90
CA GLN A 68 -20.25 -6.03 1.44
C GLN A 68 -19.15 -6.79 0.69
N LEU A 69 -18.27 -7.49 1.42
CA LEU A 69 -17.16 -8.25 0.84
C LEU A 69 -17.58 -9.71 0.70
N MET A 70 -17.73 -10.19 -0.54
CA MET A 70 -17.96 -11.62 -0.83
C MET A 70 -16.79 -12.50 -0.34
N ARG A 71 -15.57 -11.96 -0.37
CA ARG A 71 -14.35 -12.59 0.15
C ARG A 71 -13.47 -11.54 0.79
N LEU A 72 -12.82 -11.88 1.90
CA LEU A 72 -11.82 -11.02 2.53
C LEU A 72 -10.48 -11.18 1.78
N PRO A 73 -9.90 -10.12 1.22
CA PRO A 73 -8.58 -10.19 0.60
C PRO A 73 -7.49 -10.43 1.65
N GLN A 74 -6.42 -11.11 1.25
CA GLN A 74 -5.22 -11.19 2.08
C GLN A 74 -4.42 -9.89 1.95
N VAL A 75 -4.20 -9.21 3.07
CA VAL A 75 -3.45 -7.95 3.13
C VAL A 75 -2.00 -8.23 3.51
N HIS A 76 -1.08 -7.65 2.74
CA HIS A 76 0.36 -7.77 2.88
C HIS A 76 0.93 -6.36 3.05
N CYS A 77 1.57 -6.08 4.18
CA CYS A 77 2.21 -4.80 4.43
C CYS A 77 3.70 -4.89 4.09
N ALA A 78 4.18 -3.96 3.27
CA ALA A 78 5.59 -3.85 2.94
C ALA A 78 6.42 -3.51 4.19
N GLN A 79 7.54 -4.22 4.34
CA GLN A 79 8.51 -3.91 5.38
C GLN A 79 9.28 -2.62 5.04
N SER A 80 9.90 -2.03 6.07
CA SER A 80 10.76 -0.87 5.86
C SER A 80 11.95 -1.28 5.00
N TYR A 81 12.10 -0.66 3.83
CA TYR A 81 13.28 -0.82 2.99
C TYR A 81 14.51 -0.16 3.62
N LEU A 82 14.32 0.96 4.32
CA LEU A 82 15.41 1.66 5.00
C LEU A 82 15.70 0.97 6.34
N GLY A 83 16.98 0.63 6.54
CA GLY A 83 17.49 0.15 7.82
C GLY A 83 17.59 1.29 8.84
N THR A 84 17.69 0.93 10.12
CA THR A 84 17.75 1.88 11.25
C THR A 84 18.91 2.86 11.12
N ALA A 85 20.10 2.38 10.76
CA ALA A 85 21.28 3.23 10.58
C ALA A 85 21.06 4.33 9.52
N THR A 86 20.41 4.00 8.41
CA THR A 86 20.10 4.98 7.36
C THR A 86 19.04 5.97 7.82
N ILE A 87 18.02 5.51 8.56
CA ILE A 87 16.99 6.37 9.12
C ILE A 87 17.60 7.35 10.12
N ASP A 88 18.53 6.90 10.96
CA ASP A 88 19.20 7.75 11.96
C ASP A 88 20.10 8.79 11.31
N LEU A 89 20.81 8.42 10.24
CA LEU A 89 21.55 9.37 9.41
C LEU A 89 20.59 10.39 8.78
N LEU A 90 19.49 9.95 8.20
CA LEU A 90 18.49 10.84 7.61
C LEU A 90 17.94 11.83 8.63
N ARG A 91 17.59 11.35 9.84
CA ARG A 91 17.12 12.16 10.96
C ARG A 91 18.13 13.23 11.37
N LYS A 92 19.42 12.89 11.36
CA LYS A 92 20.51 13.85 11.63
C LYS A 92 20.55 14.95 10.57
N GLU A 93 20.55 14.57 9.29
CA GLU A 93 20.66 15.52 8.17
C GLU A 93 19.45 16.47 8.08
N ILE A 94 18.25 15.99 8.45
CA ILE A 94 17.02 16.80 8.44
C ILE A 94 16.74 17.51 9.77
N GLY A 95 17.68 17.49 10.72
CA GLY A 95 17.56 18.20 12.00
C GLY A 95 16.49 17.65 12.96
N LEU A 96 16.05 16.40 12.77
CA LEU A 96 15.04 15.73 13.61
C LEU A 96 15.65 14.96 14.80
N GLN A 97 16.90 15.23 15.17
CA GLN A 97 17.44 14.74 16.43
C GLN A 97 16.73 15.45 17.58
N SER A 98 15.82 14.73 18.25
CA SER A 98 15.21 15.22 19.48
C SER A 98 16.35 15.48 20.47
N ALA A 99 16.47 16.72 20.93
CA ALA A 99 17.18 17.01 22.17
C ALA A 99 16.55 16.11 23.26
N ALA A 100 17.39 15.31 23.91
CA ALA A 100 17.02 14.55 25.10
C ALA A 100 16.77 15.49 26.27
#